data_AF-A0A0M0KVT5-F1
#
_entry.id   AF-A0A0M0KVT5-F1
#
_cell.length_a   1.000
_cell.length_b   1.000
_cell.length_c   1.000
_cell.angle_alpha   90.00
_cell.angle_beta   90.00
_cell.angle_gamma   90.00
#
_symmetry.space_group_name_H-M   'P 1'
#
loop_
_entity.id
_entity.type
_entity.pdbx_description
1 polymer ?
#
loop_
_entity_poly.entity_id
_entity_poly.type
_entity_poly.pdbx_seq_one_letter_code
_entity_poly.pdbx_strand_id
1 'polypeptide(L)'
;MNMQQQIKVYEILYQVWSKESSSKWTKENPAKGQCGVTSLVVQDLFGGDIYKTDVRGSWHFYNMIEGKRYDFTASQFLELPLYEDQPSSRNEAFEDTNHEQYTYLKEQVMQFL
;
A
#
# COMPACT_ATOMS: atom_id res chain seq x y z
N MET A 1 12.73 -0.30 9.23
CA MET A 1 12.65 -1.60 8.50
C MET A 1 13.93 -1.87 7.72
N ASN A 2 14.51 -3.07 7.82
CA ASN A 2 15.72 -3.43 7.07
C ASN A 2 15.40 -3.93 5.63
N MET A 3 16.42 -4.07 4.78
CA MET A 3 16.25 -4.45 3.38
C MET A 3 15.63 -5.83 3.17
N GLN A 4 15.98 -6.83 4.00
CA GLN A 4 15.42 -8.19 3.91
C GLN A 4 13.93 -8.19 4.25
N GLN A 5 13.53 -7.46 5.29
CA GLN A 5 12.12 -7.31 5.66
C GLN A 5 11.33 -6.62 4.54
N GLN A 6 11.88 -5.55 3.96
CA GLN A 6 11.23 -4.84 2.85
C GLN A 6 10.99 -5.77 1.65
N ILE A 7 12.00 -6.58 1.26
CA ILE A 7 11.88 -7.53 0.16
C ILE A 7 10.81 -8.58 0.47
N LYS A 8 10.88 -9.22 1.65
CA LYS A 8 9.90 -10.25 2.05
C LYS A 8 8.47 -9.71 2.02
N VAL A 9 8.23 -8.52 2.57
CA VAL A 9 6.90 -7.90 2.59
C VAL A 9 6.40 -7.61 1.17
N TYR A 10 7.27 -7.08 0.31
CA TYR A 10 6.91 -6.83 -1.09
C TYR A 10 6.55 -8.14 -1.84
N GLU A 11 7.33 -9.20 -1.66
CA GLU A 11 7.06 -10.50 -2.28
C GLU A 11 5.71 -11.07 -1.84
N ILE A 12 5.42 -11.01 -0.52
CA ILE A 12 4.13 -11.45 0.02
C ILE A 12 3.00 -10.60 -0.57
N LEU A 13 3.10 -9.27 -0.51
CA LEU A 13 2.09 -8.36 -1.07
C LEU A 13 1.83 -8.66 -2.54
N TYR A 14 2.90 -8.80 -3.34
CA TYR A 14 2.78 -9.13 -4.76
C TYR A 14 2.09 -10.47 -5.01
N GLN A 15 2.35 -11.46 -4.16
CA GLN A 15 1.71 -12.78 -4.24
C GLN A 15 0.23 -12.74 -3.88
N VAL A 16 -0.17 -11.94 -2.88
CA VAL A 16 -1.54 -11.95 -2.33
C VAL A 16 -2.45 -10.84 -2.87
N TRP A 17 -1.91 -9.83 -3.56
CA TRP A 17 -2.72 -8.85 -4.26
C TRP A 17 -3.59 -9.51 -5.33
N SER A 18 -4.84 -9.11 -5.35
CA SER A 18 -5.89 -9.77 -6.13
C SER A 18 -7.10 -8.85 -6.29
N LYS A 19 -8.15 -9.35 -6.95
CA LYS A 19 -9.43 -8.62 -7.08
C LYS A 19 -10.15 -8.41 -5.76
N GLU A 20 -9.89 -9.29 -4.79
CA GLU A 20 -10.45 -9.26 -3.44
C GLU A 20 -9.82 -8.14 -2.60
N SER A 21 -8.58 -7.76 -2.86
CA SER A 21 -7.92 -6.62 -2.20
C SER A 21 -8.07 -5.31 -2.98
N SER A 22 -8.31 -5.36 -4.29
CA SER A 22 -8.68 -4.19 -5.08
C SER A 22 -9.46 -4.55 -6.34
N SER A 23 -10.59 -3.88 -6.57
CA SER A 23 -11.39 -4.06 -7.80
C SER A 23 -10.67 -3.59 -9.07
N LYS A 24 -9.62 -2.77 -8.93
CA LYS A 24 -8.79 -2.25 -10.03
C LYS A 24 -7.63 -3.19 -10.41
N TRP A 25 -7.41 -4.26 -9.64
CA TRP A 25 -6.32 -5.20 -9.86
C TRP A 25 -6.42 -5.92 -11.21
N THR A 26 -5.28 -6.07 -11.90
CA THR A 26 -5.13 -6.97 -13.03
C THR A 26 -3.78 -7.70 -12.97
N LYS A 27 -3.62 -8.77 -13.76
CA LYS A 27 -2.35 -9.51 -13.83
C LYS A 27 -1.21 -8.64 -14.38
N GLU A 28 -1.54 -7.72 -15.27
CA GLU A 28 -0.60 -6.82 -15.94
C GLU A 28 -0.22 -5.64 -15.04
N ASN A 29 -1.05 -5.29 -14.06
CA ASN A 29 -0.76 -4.26 -13.06
C ASN A 29 -1.31 -4.65 -11.67
N PRO A 30 -0.61 -5.54 -10.94
CA PRO A 30 -1.07 -6.04 -9.64
C PRO A 30 -1.14 -4.99 -8.53
N ALA A 31 -0.34 -3.92 -8.61
CA ALA A 31 -0.31 -2.86 -7.61
C ALA A 31 -1.46 -1.84 -7.78
N LYS A 32 -2.19 -1.88 -8.91
CA LYS A 32 -3.20 -0.86 -9.22
C LYS A 32 -4.36 -0.88 -8.23
N GLY A 33 -4.58 0.27 -7.59
CA GLY A 33 -5.63 0.44 -6.59
C GLY A 33 -5.34 -0.29 -5.28
N GLN A 34 -4.08 -0.64 -5.01
CA GLN A 34 -3.66 -1.27 -3.76
C GLN A 34 -3.10 -0.25 -2.74
N CYS A 35 -2.97 1.03 -3.09
CA CYS A 35 -2.26 2.02 -2.28
C CYS A 35 -2.88 2.23 -0.90
N GLY A 36 -4.17 2.56 -0.81
CA GLY A 36 -4.85 2.77 0.47
C GLY A 36 -4.79 1.50 1.34
N VAL A 37 -5.27 0.37 0.81
CA VAL A 37 -5.32 -0.91 1.53
C VAL A 37 -3.95 -1.41 1.98
N THR A 38 -2.92 -1.28 1.14
CA THR A 38 -1.55 -1.69 1.48
C THR A 38 -0.96 -0.78 2.55
N SER A 39 -1.18 0.54 2.46
CA SER A 39 -0.66 1.48 3.46
C SER A 39 -1.21 1.19 4.87
N LEU A 40 -2.47 0.76 4.97
CA LEU A 40 -3.12 0.36 6.21
C LEU A 40 -2.50 -0.93 6.78
N VAL A 41 -2.33 -1.97 5.94
CA VAL A 41 -1.76 -3.26 6.37
C VAL A 41 -0.29 -3.10 6.76
N VAL A 42 0.50 -2.34 6.00
CA VAL A 42 1.90 -2.07 6.32
C VAL A 42 2.03 -1.28 7.63
N GLN A 43 1.14 -0.31 7.87
CA GLN A 43 1.12 0.42 9.14
C GLN A 43 0.79 -0.52 10.32
N ASP A 44 -0.11 -1.47 10.15
CA ASP A 44 -0.42 -2.46 11.19
C ASP A 44 0.79 -3.34 11.54
N LEU A 45 1.63 -3.67 10.54
CA LEU A 45 2.78 -4.56 10.71
C LEU A 45 4.01 -3.86 11.30
N PHE A 46 4.25 -2.61 10.90
CA PHE A 46 5.51 -1.90 11.19
C PHE A 46 5.32 -0.57 11.90
N GLY A 47 4.08 -0.15 12.16
CA GLY A 47 3.76 1.18 12.66
C GLY A 47 4.08 2.26 11.63
N GLY A 48 4.56 3.40 12.12
CA GLY A 48 4.82 4.57 11.29
C GLY A 48 3.55 5.32 10.88
N ASP A 49 3.75 6.28 10.00
CA ASP A 49 2.71 7.22 9.57
C ASP A 49 2.28 6.93 8.13
N ILE A 50 1.05 7.31 7.78
CA ILE A 50 0.57 7.26 6.40
C ILE A 50 0.73 8.66 5.81
N TYR A 51 1.29 8.69 4.60
CA TYR A 51 1.49 9.88 3.80
C TYR A 51 0.81 9.70 2.46
N LYS A 52 0.52 10.80 1.78
CA LYS A 52 -0.09 10.80 0.47
C LYS A 52 0.51 11.84 -0.46
N THR A 53 0.26 11.68 -1.75
CA THR A 53 0.60 12.67 -2.78
C THR A 53 -0.50 12.72 -3.82
N ASP A 54 -0.73 13.87 -4.44
CA ASP A 54 -1.63 13.94 -5.59
C ASP A 54 -0.95 13.32 -6.81
N VAL A 55 -1.65 12.41 -7.46
CA VAL A 55 -1.24 11.84 -8.75
C VAL A 55 -2.36 12.12 -9.74
N ARG A 56 -2.27 13.28 -10.39
CA ARG A 56 -3.18 13.71 -11.46
C ARG A 56 -4.64 13.80 -10.97
N GLY A 57 -4.86 14.40 -9.80
CA GLY A 57 -6.18 14.58 -9.20
C GLY A 57 -6.71 13.37 -8.45
N SER A 58 -5.84 12.43 -8.07
CA SER A 58 -6.17 11.26 -7.26
C SER A 58 -5.13 11.05 -6.19
N TRP A 59 -5.57 10.77 -4.96
CA TRP A 59 -4.65 10.52 -3.85
C TRP A 59 -3.97 9.16 -3.98
N HIS A 60 -2.66 9.16 -3.78
CA HIS A 60 -1.84 7.95 -3.67
C HIS A 60 -1.22 7.86 -2.28
N PHE A 61 -1.44 6.76 -1.58
CA PHE A 61 -1.06 6.56 -0.18
C PHE A 61 0.15 5.61 -0.04
N TYR A 62 0.99 5.90 0.94
CA TYR A 62 2.21 5.13 1.26
C TYR A 62 2.63 5.39 2.72
N ASN A 63 3.65 4.70 3.21
CA ASN A 63 4.07 4.80 4.62
C ASN A 63 5.38 5.57 4.78
N MET A 64 5.49 6.27 5.92
CA MET A 64 6.74 6.82 6.44
C MET A 64 7.08 6.09 7.73
N ILE A 65 8.14 5.27 7.72
CA ILE A 65 8.55 4.44 8.85
C ILE A 65 9.97 4.82 9.22
N GLU A 66 10.17 5.29 10.45
CA GLU A 66 11.47 5.75 10.96
C GLU A 66 12.10 6.83 10.05
N GLY A 67 11.28 7.74 9.51
CA GLY A 67 11.71 8.82 8.61
C GLY A 67 12.07 8.39 7.19
N LYS A 68 11.81 7.13 6.80
CA LYS A 68 12.01 6.63 5.45
C LYS A 68 10.68 6.27 4.77
N ARG A 69 10.54 6.67 3.50
CA ARG A 69 9.38 6.37 2.67
C ARG A 69 9.38 4.91 2.21
N TYR A 70 8.21 4.28 2.31
CA TYR A 70 7.94 2.96 1.77
C TYR A 70 6.64 3.02 0.95
N ASP A 71 6.81 3.02 -0.37
CA ASP A 71 5.71 2.83 -1.32
C ASP A 71 5.87 1.46 -1.99
N PHE A 72 5.18 0.47 -1.45
CA PHE A 72 5.14 -0.87 -2.02
C PHE A 72 4.34 -0.92 -3.32
N THR A 73 3.50 0.08 -3.58
CA THR A 73 2.58 0.13 -4.72
C THR A 73 3.04 1.07 -5.84
N ALA A 74 4.28 1.55 -5.79
CA ALA A 74 4.86 2.45 -6.78
C ALA A 74 4.83 1.87 -8.21
N SER A 75 4.90 0.55 -8.33
CA SER A 75 4.83 -0.18 -9.60
C SER A 75 3.49 -0.07 -10.32
N GLN A 76 2.45 0.52 -9.69
CA GLN A 76 1.20 0.80 -10.37
C GLN A 76 1.31 1.90 -11.43
N PHE A 77 2.35 2.74 -11.33
CA PHE A 77 2.61 3.85 -12.22
C PHE A 77 3.71 3.52 -13.23
N LEU A 78 3.61 4.07 -14.43
CA LEU A 78 4.66 3.96 -15.45
C LEU A 78 5.89 4.80 -15.09
N GLU A 79 5.66 5.92 -14.40
CA GLU A 79 6.68 6.83 -13.89
C GLU A 79 6.39 7.07 -12.41
N LEU A 80 7.43 7.20 -11.60
CA LEU A 80 7.27 7.44 -10.17
C LEU A 80 6.53 8.76 -9.93
N PRO A 81 5.59 8.81 -8.97
CA PRO A 81 4.97 10.05 -8.54
C PRO A 81 6.01 11.08 -8.08
N LEU A 82 5.68 12.35 -8.25
CA LEU A 82 6.32 13.41 -7.49
C LEU A 82 5.76 13.32 -6.07
N TYR A 83 6.58 12.84 -5.14
CA TYR A 83 6.15 12.64 -3.75
C TYR A 83 6.20 13.97 -2.99
N GLU A 84 5.03 14.54 -2.72
CA GLU A 84 4.87 15.74 -1.91
C GLU A 84 4.96 15.45 -0.41
N ASP A 85 4.88 14.17 -0.01
CA ASP A 85 4.86 13.73 1.39
C ASP A 85 3.87 14.53 2.24
N GLN A 86 2.61 14.63 1.79
CA GLN A 86 1.57 15.21 2.63
C GLN A 86 1.19 14.22 3.74
N PRO A 87 1.20 14.61 5.03
CA PRO A 87 0.69 13.76 6.10
C PRO A 87 -0.76 13.37 5.85
N SER A 88 -1.11 12.13 6.19
CA SER A 88 -2.44 11.57 5.99
C SER A 88 -2.86 10.74 7.21
N SER A 89 -4.15 10.41 7.26
CA SER A 89 -4.72 9.53 8.27
C SER A 89 -5.10 8.15 7.74
N ARG A 90 -5.33 7.20 8.66
CA ARG A 90 -5.97 5.92 8.35
C ARG A 90 -7.36 6.10 7.76
N ASN A 91 -8.12 7.08 8.24
CA ASN A 91 -9.47 7.34 7.76
C ASN A 91 -9.45 7.72 6.28
N GLU A 92 -8.54 8.61 5.87
CA GLU A 92 -8.38 8.99 4.46
C GLU A 92 -7.88 7.81 3.59
N ALA A 93 -6.95 7.00 4.10
CA ALA A 93 -6.53 5.79 3.38
C ALA A 93 -7.67 4.76 3.25
N PHE A 94 -8.56 4.69 4.24
CA PHE A 94 -9.76 3.85 4.19
C PHE A 94 -10.79 4.35 3.19
N GLU A 95 -10.85 5.65 2.87
CA GLU A 95 -11.73 6.18 1.81
C GLU A 95 -11.33 5.67 0.40
N ASP A 96 -10.08 5.24 0.21
CA ASP A 96 -9.59 4.59 -1.03
C ASP A 96 -9.88 3.08 -1.08
N THR A 97 -10.34 2.47 0.02
CA THR A 97 -10.64 1.04 0.11
C THR A 97 -11.92 0.78 0.92
N ASN A 98 -12.10 -0.44 1.43
CA ASN A 98 -13.21 -0.80 2.32
C ASN A 98 -12.77 -1.90 3.30
N HIS A 99 -13.63 -2.18 4.28
CA HIS A 99 -13.34 -3.17 5.32
C HIS A 99 -13.10 -4.58 4.79
N GLU A 100 -13.77 -5.01 3.72
CA GLU A 100 -13.62 -6.34 3.15
C GLU A 100 -12.24 -6.51 2.50
N GLN A 101 -11.86 -5.54 1.64
CA GLN A 101 -10.55 -5.50 0.98
C GLN A 101 -9.39 -5.46 1.98
N TYR A 102 -9.52 -4.59 3.00
CA TYR A 102 -8.56 -4.48 4.08
C TYR A 102 -8.42 -5.76 4.90
N THR A 103 -9.55 -6.36 5.30
CA THR A 103 -9.55 -7.60 6.07
C THR A 103 -8.93 -8.74 5.28
N TYR A 104 -9.32 -8.89 4.01
CA TYR A 104 -8.75 -9.87 3.11
C TYR A 104 -7.24 -9.71 2.99
N LEU A 105 -6.76 -8.52 2.62
CA LEU A 105 -5.32 -8.32 2.41
C LEU A 105 -4.53 -8.58 3.71
N LYS A 106 -5.04 -8.09 4.84
CA LYS A 106 -4.42 -8.32 6.14
C LYS A 106 -4.31 -9.81 6.46
N GLU A 107 -5.40 -10.55 6.34
CA GLU A 107 -5.41 -12.00 6.62
C GLU A 107 -4.46 -12.76 5.69
N GLN A 108 -4.46 -12.45 4.40
CA GLN A 108 -3.56 -13.10 3.45
C GLN A 108 -2.09 -12.80 3.78
N VAL A 109 -1.73 -11.54 4.03
CA VAL A 109 -0.35 -11.18 4.40
C VAL A 109 0.09 -11.90 5.69
N MET A 110 -0.79 -11.98 6.70
CA MET A 110 -0.50 -12.66 7.96
C MET A 110 -0.28 -14.17 7.82
N GLN A 111 -0.75 -14.81 6.75
CA GLN A 111 -0.50 -16.24 6.50
C GLN A 111 0.93 -16.53 6.02
N PHE A 112 1.63 -15.53 5.47
CA PHE A 112 2.98 -15.69 4.90
C PHE A 112 4.09 -15.03 5.74
N LEU A 113 3.73 -14.32 6.81
CA LEU A 113 4.68 -13.66 7.72
C LEU A 113 5.31 -14.65 8.69
#